data_AF-A0A9D2HEQ3-F1
#
_entry.id   AF-A0A9D2HEQ3-F1
#
_cell.length_a   1.000
_cell.length_b   1.000
_cell.length_c   1.000
_cell.angle_alpha   90.00
_cell.angle_beta   90.00
_cell.angle_gamma   90.00
#
_symmetry.space_group_name_H-M   'P 1'
#
loop_
_entity.id
_entity.type
_entity.pdbx_description
1 polymer ?
#
loop_
_entity_poly.entity_id
_entity_poly.type
_entity_poly.pdbx_seq_one_letter_code
_entity_poly.pdbx_strand_id
1 'polypeptide(L)'
;MYHTVLYYNSLWHKTCFSFREFHSQHMRPLRDLKEKDMPPVINQELCTGCGTCADICPMNVFEQDSPRTAPRIVYGEECWHCNACVLDCPKKAVTLRIPLNYMLLHVDASQFKE
;
A
#
# COMPACT_ATOMS: atom_id res chain seq x y z
N MET A 1 -51.14 -32.45 -18.25
CA MET A 1 -51.37 -32.29 -16.80
C MET A 1 -50.09 -31.67 -16.23
N TYR A 2 -49.96 -30.33 -16.30
CA TYR A 2 -50.07 -29.39 -15.16
C TYR A 2 -48.97 -29.70 -14.11
N HIS A 3 -48.08 -28.82 -13.65
CA HIS A 3 -48.15 -27.38 -13.53
C HIS A 3 -46.77 -26.80 -13.15
N THR A 4 -46.58 -25.55 -13.52
CA THR A 4 -45.57 -24.54 -13.18
C THR A 4 -45.21 -24.44 -11.69
N VAL A 5 -43.93 -24.23 -11.35
CA VAL A 5 -43.47 -23.15 -10.45
C VAL A 5 -42.11 -22.63 -10.95
N LEU A 6 -42.18 -21.51 -11.67
CA LEU A 6 -41.12 -20.51 -11.78
C LEU A 6 -40.90 -19.86 -10.40
N TYR A 7 -39.70 -19.32 -10.18
CA TYR A 7 -39.24 -18.41 -9.10
C TYR A 7 -38.16 -18.99 -8.17
N TYR A 8 -36.88 -18.81 -8.53
CA TYR A 8 -35.98 -18.00 -7.70
C TYR A 8 -34.73 -17.53 -8.49
N ASN A 9 -34.86 -16.30 -8.97
CA ASN A 9 -33.85 -15.28 -9.28
C ASN A 9 -32.46 -15.62 -9.86
N SER A 10 -32.32 -15.21 -11.12
CA SER A 10 -31.15 -15.02 -11.97
C SER A 10 -30.15 -13.95 -11.50
N LEU A 11 -29.81 -13.90 -10.20
CA LEU A 11 -28.90 -12.89 -9.64
C LEU A 11 -27.48 -13.38 -9.31
N TRP A 12 -27.18 -14.68 -9.42
CA TRP A 12 -25.87 -15.22 -9.03
C TRP A 12 -24.75 -15.11 -10.07
N HIS A 13 -25.06 -14.76 -11.33
CA HIS A 13 -24.05 -14.59 -12.37
C HIS A 13 -23.58 -13.14 -12.57
N LYS A 14 -24.26 -12.15 -11.96
CA LYS A 14 -23.85 -10.73 -12.04
C LYS A 14 -22.82 -10.32 -10.98
N THR A 15 -22.57 -11.16 -9.98
CA THR A 15 -21.58 -10.90 -8.91
C THR A 15 -20.17 -11.37 -9.27
N CYS A 16 -20.00 -12.22 -10.29
CA CYS A 16 -18.68 -12.74 -10.68
C CYS A 16 -17.86 -11.75 -11.54
N PHE A 17 -18.53 -10.89 -12.33
CA PHE A 17 -17.86 -9.88 -13.15
C PHE A 17 -17.15 -8.80 -12.31
N SER A 18 -17.67 -8.54 -11.11
CA SER A 18 -17.02 -7.65 -10.14
C SER A 18 -15.79 -8.28 -9.50
N PHE A 19 -15.72 -9.61 -9.37
CA PHE A 19 -14.66 -10.24 -8.57
C PHE A 19 -13.28 -10.16 -9.25
N ARG A 20 -13.22 -10.27 -10.59
CA ARG A 20 -11.95 -10.19 -11.35
C ARG A 20 -11.42 -8.75 -11.41
N GLU A 21 -12.30 -7.78 -11.66
CA GLU A 21 -12.00 -6.34 -11.52
C GLU A 21 -11.56 -6.00 -10.09
N PHE A 22 -12.31 -6.44 -9.06
CA PHE A 22 -12.03 -6.19 -7.65
C PHE A 22 -10.69 -6.79 -7.20
N HIS A 23 -10.36 -8.01 -7.63
CA HIS A 23 -9.04 -8.62 -7.36
C HIS A 23 -7.91 -7.81 -8.02
N SER A 24 -8.08 -7.37 -9.27
CA SER A 24 -7.06 -6.57 -9.97
C SER A 24 -6.86 -5.16 -9.38
N GLN A 25 -7.93 -4.57 -8.82
CA GLN A 25 -7.89 -3.23 -8.25
C GLN A 25 -7.46 -3.23 -6.78
N HIS A 26 -7.65 -4.31 -6.02
CA HIS A 26 -7.41 -4.34 -4.57
C HIS A 26 -6.39 -5.38 -4.09
N MET A 27 -6.06 -6.38 -4.93
CA MET A 27 -5.03 -7.38 -4.67
C MET A 27 -4.10 -7.50 -5.88
N ARG A 28 -3.30 -6.44 -6.12
CA ARG A 28 -2.20 -6.52 -7.08
C ARG A 28 -1.17 -7.53 -6.57
N PRO A 29 -0.78 -8.53 -7.37
CA PRO A 29 0.24 -9.48 -6.95
C PRO A 29 1.55 -8.73 -6.66
N LEU A 30 2.31 -9.18 -5.65
CA LEU A 30 3.57 -8.54 -5.25
C LEU A 30 4.56 -8.37 -6.41
N ARG A 31 4.48 -9.25 -7.43
CA ARG A 31 5.27 -9.19 -8.66
C ARG A 31 4.99 -7.95 -9.53
N ASP A 32 3.84 -7.29 -9.35
CA ASP A 32 3.45 -6.09 -10.10
C ASP A 32 3.62 -4.80 -9.28
N LEU A 33 4.11 -4.90 -8.03
CA LEU A 33 4.44 -3.73 -7.22
C LEU A 33 5.64 -3.02 -7.84
N LYS A 34 5.44 -1.77 -8.24
CA LYS A 34 6.51 -0.92 -8.76
C LYS A 34 7.23 -0.27 -7.57
N GLU A 35 8.45 0.19 -7.80
CA GLU A 35 9.27 0.94 -6.82
C GLU A 35 8.49 2.10 -6.17
N LYS A 36 7.65 2.79 -6.95
CA LYS A 36 6.74 3.85 -6.46
C LYS A 36 5.68 3.40 -5.44
N ASP A 37 5.46 2.10 -5.28
CA ASP A 37 4.49 1.52 -4.36
C ASP A 37 5.18 1.03 -3.06
N MET A 38 6.51 1.09 -2.98
CA MET A 38 7.27 0.85 -1.75
C MET A 38 7.07 2.00 -0.75
N PRO A 39 7.03 1.71 0.56
CA PRO A 39 6.99 2.73 1.59
C PRO A 39 8.32 3.49 1.63
N PRO A 40 8.33 4.79 1.94
CA PRO A 40 7.19 5.67 2.22
C PRO A 40 6.51 6.19 0.94
N VAL A 41 5.24 6.59 1.02
CA VAL A 41 4.47 7.18 -0.10
C VAL A 41 4.09 8.62 0.23
N ILE A 42 4.38 9.54 -0.70
CA ILE A 42 4.07 10.97 -0.56
C ILE A 42 2.82 11.33 -1.39
N ASN A 43 1.83 11.94 -0.75
CA ASN A 43 0.71 12.60 -1.42
C ASN A 43 1.16 13.98 -1.93
N GLN A 44 1.27 14.09 -3.25
CA GLN A 44 1.72 15.31 -3.94
C GLN A 44 0.77 16.51 -3.76
N GLU A 45 -0.53 16.28 -3.53
CA GLU A 45 -1.51 17.36 -3.35
C GLU A 45 -1.38 18.04 -1.98
N LEU A 46 -0.91 17.30 -0.97
CA LEU A 46 -0.71 17.80 0.40
C LEU A 46 0.73 18.25 0.66
N CYS A 47 1.68 17.72 -0.11
CA CYS A 47 3.09 18.00 0.08
C CYS A 47 3.41 19.46 -0.26
N THR A 48 4.11 20.13 0.65
CA THR A 48 4.60 21.51 0.45
C THR A 48 6.08 21.57 0.09
N GLY A 49 6.74 20.40 -0.02
CA GLY A 49 8.17 20.31 -0.27
C GLY A 49 9.05 20.83 0.86
N CYS A 50 8.54 20.82 2.10
CA CYS A 50 9.27 21.34 3.27
C CYS A 50 10.56 20.58 3.62
N GLY A 51 10.71 19.32 3.19
CA GLY A 51 11.92 18.53 3.43
C GLY A 51 11.99 17.80 4.77
N THR A 52 11.08 18.04 5.72
CA THR A 52 11.12 17.43 7.08
C THR A 52 11.25 15.90 7.06
N CYS A 53 10.62 15.21 6.10
CA CYS A 53 10.73 13.77 6.00
C CYS A 53 12.13 13.28 5.61
N ALA A 54 12.89 14.07 4.85
CA ALA A 54 14.28 13.77 4.52
C ALA A 54 15.18 13.99 5.74
N ASP A 55 14.99 15.10 6.47
CA ASP A 55 15.81 15.44 7.64
C ASP A 55 15.69 14.42 8.79
N ILE A 56 14.49 13.88 9.01
CA ILE A 56 14.24 12.96 10.14
C ILE A 56 14.47 11.49 9.79
N CYS A 57 14.67 11.14 8.53
CA CYS A 57 14.78 9.74 8.15
C CYS A 57 16.17 9.19 8.52
N PRO A 58 16.28 8.23 9.47
CA PRO A 58 17.58 7.68 9.85
C PRO A 58 18.22 6.84 8.74
N MET A 59 17.40 6.34 7.80
CA MET A 59 17.83 5.53 6.66
C MET A 59 18.13 6.38 5.41
N ASN A 60 17.94 7.70 5.46
CA ASN A 60 18.13 8.60 4.32
C ASN A 60 17.40 8.14 3.04
N VAL A 61 16.18 7.59 3.17
CA VAL A 61 15.40 7.08 2.02
C VAL A 61 14.93 8.18 1.07
N PHE A 62 14.93 9.43 1.53
CA PHE A 62 14.49 10.58 0.76
C PHE A 62 15.68 11.42 0.30
N GLU A 63 15.58 11.94 -0.92
CA GLU A 63 16.50 12.93 -1.47
C GLU A 63 15.72 14.22 -1.78
N GLN A 64 16.23 15.35 -1.28
CA GLN A 64 15.62 16.66 -1.51
C GLN A 64 16.44 17.45 -2.53
N ASP A 65 15.92 17.59 -3.74
CA ASP A 65 16.63 18.30 -4.83
C ASP A 65 16.72 19.81 -4.59
N SER A 66 15.66 20.41 -4.03
CA SER A 66 15.57 21.85 -3.84
C SER A 66 14.56 22.22 -2.74
N PRO A 67 14.73 23.39 -2.09
CA PRO A 67 13.75 23.88 -1.14
C PRO A 67 12.37 24.04 -1.78
N ARG A 68 11.31 23.62 -1.07
CA ARG A 68 9.90 23.69 -1.52
C ARG A 68 9.55 22.74 -2.67
N THR A 69 10.42 21.79 -3.00
CA THR A 69 10.11 20.69 -3.91
C THR A 69 9.79 19.43 -3.11
N ALA A 70 8.89 18.59 -3.61
CA ALA A 70 8.59 17.32 -2.98
C ALA A 70 9.84 16.42 -3.01
N PRO A 71 10.29 15.86 -1.86
CA PRO A 71 11.42 14.96 -1.85
C PRO A 71 11.16 13.72 -2.71
N ARG A 72 12.20 13.25 -3.41
CA ARG A 72 12.17 11.96 -4.09
C ARG A 72 12.43 10.83 -3.09
N ILE A 73 11.83 9.68 -3.31
CA ILE A 73 12.12 8.45 -2.57
C ILE A 73 13.11 7.67 -3.43
N VAL A 74 14.35 7.54 -2.96
CA VAL A 74 15.46 6.91 -3.70
C VAL A 74 15.70 5.49 -3.19
N TYR A 75 15.60 5.28 -1.88
CA TYR A 75 15.85 3.99 -1.24
C TYR A 75 14.60 3.51 -0.48
N GLY A 76 13.47 3.43 -1.19
CA GLY A 76 12.18 3.04 -0.60
C GLY A 76 12.23 1.65 0.03
N GLU A 77 12.89 0.68 -0.61
CA GLU A 77 13.03 -0.67 -0.05
C GLU A 77 13.81 -0.73 1.27
N GLU A 78 14.65 0.26 1.57
CA GLU A 78 15.43 0.32 2.81
C GLU A 78 14.68 0.98 3.97
N CYS A 79 13.41 1.35 3.76
CA CYS A 79 12.58 1.95 4.80
C CYS A 79 12.40 0.99 5.99
N TRP A 80 12.92 1.36 7.17
CA TRP A 80 12.74 0.61 8.43
C TRP A 80 11.29 0.62 8.97
N HIS A 81 10.37 1.35 8.34
CA HIS A 81 8.98 1.49 8.80
C HIS A 81 8.82 2.08 10.21
N CYS A 82 9.75 2.95 10.64
CA CYS A 82 9.70 3.60 11.97
C CYS A 82 8.57 4.63 12.14
N ASN A 83 7.90 5.02 11.05
CA ASN A 83 6.81 6.01 11.03
C ASN A 83 7.22 7.48 11.35
N ALA A 84 8.50 7.78 11.54
CA ALA A 84 8.97 9.13 11.89
C ALA A 84 8.52 10.20 10.87
N CYS A 85 8.70 9.94 9.57
CA CYS A 85 8.30 10.87 8.51
C CYS A 85 6.78 11.12 8.44
N VAL A 86 5.95 10.16 8.88
CA VAL A 86 4.49 10.31 8.93
C VAL A 86 4.07 11.16 10.13
N LEU A 87 4.70 10.93 11.28
CA LEU A 87 4.42 11.65 12.51
C LEU A 87 4.82 13.13 12.40
N ASP A 88 5.98 13.40 11.82
CA ASP A 88 6.54 14.76 11.83
C ASP A 88 6.17 15.59 10.61
N CYS A 89 5.55 14.98 9.58
CA CYS A 89 5.06 15.74 8.44
C CYS A 89 3.96 16.74 8.89
N PRO A 90 4.18 18.06 8.76
CA PRO A 90 3.22 19.06 9.23
C PRO A 90 1.91 19.05 8.43
N LYS A 91 1.96 18.55 7.19
CA LYS A 91 0.80 18.41 6.29
C LYS A 91 0.22 17.00 6.26
N LYS A 92 0.79 16.06 7.03
CA LYS A 92 0.38 14.65 7.03
C LYS A 92 0.31 14.07 5.61
N ALA A 93 1.25 14.49 4.76
CA ALA A 93 1.33 14.11 3.36
C ALA A 93 2.02 12.76 3.12
N VAL A 94 2.63 12.17 4.16
CA VAL A 94 3.39 10.91 4.05
C VAL A 94 2.58 9.76 4.66
N THR A 95 2.58 8.60 4.00
CA THR A 95 1.99 7.35 4.48
C THR A 95 2.95 6.19 4.30
N LEU A 96 2.83 5.14 5.12
CA LEU A 96 3.59 3.89 4.94
C LEU A 96 2.67 2.80 4.39
N ARG A 97 3.05 2.22 3.25
CA ARG A 97 2.43 1.00 2.72
C ARG A 97 3.28 -0.19 3.15
N ILE A 98 2.94 -0.77 4.30
CA ILE A 98 3.66 -1.94 4.84
C ILE A 98 2.98 -3.21 4.32
N PRO A 99 3.70 -4.10 3.62
CA PRO A 99 3.16 -5.39 3.20
C PRO A 99 2.67 -6.23 4.38
N LEU A 100 1.57 -6.97 4.18
CA LEU A 100 0.91 -7.76 5.23
C LEU A 100 1.86 -8.79 5.88
N ASN A 101 2.82 -9.35 5.13
CA ASN A 101 3.79 -10.31 5.66
C ASN A 101 4.78 -9.71 6.67
N TYR A 102 4.93 -8.39 6.73
CA TYR A 102 5.71 -7.73 7.80
C TYR A 102 4.87 -7.44 9.04
N MET A 103 3.54 -7.48 8.94
CA MET A 103 2.64 -7.44 10.09
C MET A 103 2.46 -8.88 10.58
N LEU A 104 3.38 -9.29 11.46
CA LEU A 104 3.47 -10.65 11.99
C LEU A 104 2.14 -11.09 12.63
N LEU A 105 1.43 -12.01 11.96
CA LEU A 105 0.72 -13.07 12.65
C LEU A 105 1.78 -13.97 13.29
N HIS A 106 1.63 -14.29 14.58
CA HIS A 106 2.55 -15.22 15.23
C HIS A 106 2.54 -16.57 14.48
N VAL A 107 3.69 -16.97 13.93
CA VAL A 107 3.89 -18.28 13.33
C VAL A 107 5.11 -18.92 13.98
N ASP A 108 4.96 -20.16 14.44
CA ASP A 108 6.05 -20.91 15.08
C ASP A 108 7.04 -21.40 14.02
N ALA A 109 8.33 -21.11 14.21
CA ALA A 109 9.38 -21.50 13.26
C ALA A 109 9.50 -23.02 13.07
N SER A 110 9.06 -23.83 14.03
CA SER A 110 9.03 -25.30 13.89
C SER A 110 8.07 -25.77 12.78
N GLN A 111 7.11 -24.94 12.35
CA GLN A 111 6.16 -25.27 11.29
C GLN A 111 6.78 -25.26 9.89
N PHE A 112 7.98 -24.70 9.72
CA PHE A 112 8.66 -24.56 8.43
C PHE A 112 9.83 -25.53 8.23
N LYS A 113 9.95 -26.56 9.08
CA LYS A 113 10.92 -27.64 8.87
C LYS A 113 10.33 -28.68 7.90
N GLU A 114 10.69 -28.57 6.63
CA GLU A 114 10.66 -29.70 5.68
C GLU A 114 11.91 -30.57 5.84
#